data_AF-A0A9P7NF36-F1
#
_entry.id   AF-A0A9P7NF36-F1
#
_cell.length_a   1.000
_cell.length_b   1.000
_cell.length_c   1.000
_cell.angle_alpha   90.00
_cell.angle_beta   90.00
_cell.angle_gamma   90.00
#
_symmetry.space_group_name_H-M   'P 1'
#
loop_
_entity.id
_entity.type
_entity.pdbx_description
1 polymer ?
#
loop_
_entity_poly.entity_id
_entity_poly.type
_entity_poly.pdbx_seq_one_letter_code
_entity_poly.pdbx_strand_id
1 'polypeptide(L)'
;MASGYGMHGGVGRCFPFWQEVMACYVVNTSAEDMSGKKKCSPVLEDYYECLHHKKEHARALAMQAAYARADTATPRDDAPSAKQVRNLGLLGKEEDTQKVLGKS
;
A
#
# COMPACT_ATOMS: atom_id res chain seq x y z
N MET A 1 15.64 14.36 29.51
CA MET A 1 15.12 14.20 28.13
C MET A 1 13.74 13.58 28.21
N ALA A 2 12.70 14.24 27.70
CA ALA A 2 11.33 13.69 27.66
C ALA A 2 11.13 12.84 26.37
N SER A 3 12.07 11.95 26.06
CA SER A 3 12.17 11.21 24.79
C SER A 3 11.12 10.09 24.62
N GLY A 4 9.93 10.26 25.19
CA GLY A 4 8.87 9.25 25.19
C GLY A 4 7.55 9.65 25.83
N TYR A 5 7.42 10.87 26.36
CA TYR A 5 6.19 11.32 27.02
C TYR A 5 5.32 12.15 26.06
N GLY A 6 4.02 11.88 26.07
CA GLY A 6 3.01 12.63 25.34
C GLY A 6 2.52 13.87 26.11
N MET A 7 1.65 14.64 25.46
CA MET A 7 1.11 15.91 25.99
C MET A 7 0.39 15.76 27.35
N HIS A 8 -0.13 14.58 27.67
CA HIS A 8 -0.84 14.29 28.93
C HIS A 8 0.04 13.58 29.97
N GLY A 9 1.37 13.58 29.82
CA GLY A 9 2.29 12.95 30.76
C GLY A 9 2.34 11.41 30.71
N GLY A 10 1.48 10.77 29.93
CA GLY A 10 1.57 9.35 29.58
C GLY A 10 2.61 9.07 28.49
N VAL A 11 2.74 7.80 28.10
CA VAL A 11 3.59 7.41 26.96
C VAL A 11 3.10 8.05 25.66
N GLY A 12 4.03 8.52 24.82
CA GLY A 12 3.71 9.09 23.51
C GLY A 12 3.15 8.04 22.56
N ARG A 13 2.33 8.47 21.58
CA ARG A 13 1.63 7.56 20.63
C ARG A 13 2.56 6.55 19.96
N CYS A 14 3.74 6.99 19.50
CA CYS A 14 4.71 6.16 18.79
C CYS A 14 5.85 5.65 19.69
N PHE A 15 5.72 5.78 21.02
CA PHE A 15 6.74 5.34 21.96
C PHE A 15 7.01 3.82 21.90
N PRO A 16 6.01 2.93 21.76
CA PRO A 16 6.26 1.50 21.63
C PRO A 16 7.16 1.16 20.43
N PHE A 17 6.91 1.77 19.26
CA PHE A 17 7.76 1.59 18.08
C PHE A 17 9.18 2.10 18.31
N TRP A 18 9.34 3.20 19.04
CA TRP A 18 10.67 3.69 19.42
C TRP A 18 11.40 2.71 20.35
N GLN A 19 10.71 2.06 21.29
CA GLN A 19 11.29 1.04 22.15
C GLN A 19 11.82 -0.14 21.33
N GLU A 20 11.09 -0.58 20.30
CA GLU A 20 11.54 -1.64 19.38
C GLU A 20 12.79 -1.23 18.59
N VAL A 21 12.87 0.03 18.13
CA VAL A 21 14.09 0.54 17.46
C VAL A 21 15.29 0.49 18.41
N MET A 22 15.10 0.94 19.66
CA MET A 22 16.14 0.90 20.67
C MET A 22 16.55 -0.52 21.02
N ALA A 23 15.59 -1.43 21.19
CA ALA A 23 15.87 -2.84 21.44
C ALA A 23 16.70 -3.44 20.29
N CYS A 24 16.33 -3.17 19.04
CA CYS A 24 17.10 -3.64 17.90
C CYS A 24 18.52 -3.07 17.85
N TYR A 25 18.69 -1.77 18.15
CA TYR A 25 20.02 -1.15 18.20
C TYR A 25 20.87 -1.73 19.33
N VAL A 26 20.32 -1.95 20.52
CA VAL A 26 21.06 -2.54 21.65
C VAL A 26 21.56 -3.95 21.32
N VAL A 27 20.78 -4.75 20.58
CA VAL A 27 21.17 -6.12 20.21
C VAL A 27 22.17 -6.16 19.05
N ASN A 28 22.10 -5.21 18.12
CA ASN A 28 22.87 -5.26 16.86
C ASN A 28 24.03 -4.26 16.77
N THR A 29 24.26 -3.44 17.79
CA THR A 29 25.34 -2.45 17.80
C THR A 29 26.12 -2.50 19.10
N SER A 30 27.39 -2.07 19.05
CA SER A 30 28.22 -1.81 20.22
C SER A 30 28.71 -0.37 20.18
N ALA A 31 29.39 0.07 21.24
CA ALA A 31 29.99 1.41 21.28
C ALA A 31 31.03 1.62 20.17
N GLU A 32 31.63 0.54 19.67
CA GLU A 32 32.73 0.55 18.70
C GLU A 32 32.27 0.18 17.29
N ASP A 33 31.18 -0.59 17.15
CA ASP A 33 30.62 -1.00 15.86
C ASP A 33 29.13 -0.67 15.73
N MET A 34 28.84 0.25 14.80
CA MET A 34 27.49 0.71 14.47
C MET A 34 26.98 0.15 13.13
N SER A 35 27.73 -0.76 12.48
CA SER A 35 27.38 -1.32 11.17
C SER A 35 26.06 -2.09 11.19
N GLY A 36 25.73 -2.71 12.32
CA GLY A 36 24.50 -3.50 12.52
C GLY A 36 23.22 -2.67 12.59
N LYS A 37 23.26 -1.33 12.67
CA LYS A 37 22.06 -0.46 12.60
C LYS A 37 21.21 -0.71 11.36
N LYS A 38 21.86 -1.08 10.24
CA LYS A 38 21.17 -1.38 8.97
C LYS A 38 20.17 -2.52 9.10
N LYS A 39 20.42 -3.49 9.98
CA LYS A 39 19.51 -4.62 10.23
C LYS A 39 18.18 -4.17 10.85
N CYS A 40 18.19 -3.02 11.52
CA CYS A 40 17.02 -2.46 12.19
C CYS A 40 16.22 -1.50 11.29
N SER A 41 16.51 -1.45 9.98
CA SER A 41 15.75 -0.66 9.02
C SER A 41 14.23 -0.92 9.07
N PRO A 42 13.74 -2.18 9.17
CA PRO A 42 12.30 -2.44 9.18
C PRO A 42 11.59 -1.78 10.38
N VAL A 43 12.14 -1.95 11.58
CA VAL A 43 11.58 -1.38 12.82
C VAL A 43 11.69 0.15 12.82
N LEU A 44 12.77 0.69 12.22
CA LEU A 44 12.93 2.12 12.04
C LEU A 44 11.88 2.68 11.06
N GLU A 45 11.57 1.96 9.99
CA GLU A 45 10.49 2.32 9.07
C GLU A 45 9.13 2.34 9.76
N ASP A 46 8.84 1.38 10.63
CA ASP A 46 7.58 1.33 11.38
C ASP A 46 7.44 2.53 12.32
N TYR A 47 8.54 2.93 12.99
CA TYR A 47 8.56 4.15 13.79
C TYR A 47 8.27 5.41 12.96
N TYR A 48 8.89 5.55 11.79
CA TYR A 48 8.64 6.68 10.88
C TYR A 48 7.24 6.63 10.25
N GLU A 49 6.70 5.43 10.02
CA GLU A 49 5.33 5.23 9.59
C GLU A 49 4.38 5.77 10.65
N CYS A 50 4.54 5.39 11.92
CA CYS A 50 3.69 5.90 13.00
C CYS A 50 3.76 7.43 13.15
N LEU A 51 4.93 8.04 12.92
CA LEU A 51 5.10 9.49 13.04
C LEU A 51 4.42 10.29 11.92
N HIS A 52 4.42 9.75 10.71
CA HIS A 52 4.07 10.51 9.50
C HIS A 52 2.91 9.93 8.69
N HIS A 53 2.48 8.71 8.99
CA HIS A 53 1.40 7.97 8.35
C HIS A 53 1.43 8.00 6.81
N LYS A 54 2.63 8.02 6.21
CA LYS A 54 2.79 8.17 4.75
C LYS A 54 2.20 6.99 3.98
N LYS A 55 2.49 5.77 4.44
CA LYS A 55 2.03 4.53 3.82
C LYS A 55 0.50 4.43 3.96
N GLU A 56 -0.03 4.74 5.14
CA GLU A 56 -1.48 4.73 5.38
C GLU A 56 -2.22 5.80 4.56
N HIS A 57 -1.73 7.03 4.50
CA HIS A 57 -2.34 8.10 3.71
C HIS A 57 -2.37 7.75 2.21
N ALA A 58 -1.27 7.20 1.67
CA ALA A 58 -1.22 6.76 0.28
C ALA A 58 -2.22 5.62 0.00
N ARG A 59 -2.34 4.67 0.93
CA ARG A 59 -3.30 3.56 0.84
C ARG A 59 -4.75 4.05 0.89
N ALA A 60 -5.07 4.95 1.82
CA ALA A 60 -6.42 5.52 1.93
C ALA A 60 -6.84 6.25 0.66
N LEU A 61 -5.94 7.03 0.04
CA LEU A 61 -6.20 7.70 -1.23
C LEU A 61 -6.42 6.70 -2.38
N ALA A 62 -5.60 5.65 -2.46
CA ALA A 62 -5.76 4.62 -3.48
C ALA A 62 -7.11 3.89 -3.34
N MET A 63 -7.53 3.59 -2.11
CA MET A 63 -8.83 2.99 -1.81
C MET A 63 -9.98 3.91 -2.21
N GLN A 64 -9.93 5.19 -1.83
CA GLN A 64 -10.94 6.18 -2.20
C GLN A 64 -11.07 6.32 -3.73
N ALA A 65 -9.95 6.34 -4.45
CA ALA A 65 -9.95 6.38 -5.90
C ALA A 65 -10.58 5.12 -6.52
N ALA A 66 -10.34 3.94 -5.92
CA ALA A 66 -10.96 2.70 -6.37
C ALA A 66 -12.48 2.69 -6.12
N TYR A 67 -12.94 3.15 -4.96
CA TYR A 67 -14.36 3.29 -4.66
C TYR A 67 -15.05 4.25 -5.63
N ALA A 68 -14.47 5.44 -5.87
CA ALA A 68 -15.03 6.39 -6.80
C ALA A 68 -15.16 5.82 -8.23
N ARG A 69 -14.16 5.06 -8.70
CA ARG A 69 -14.24 4.36 -9.99
C ARG A 69 -15.37 3.35 -10.01
N ALA A 70 -15.50 2.54 -8.96
CA ALA A 70 -16.55 1.53 -8.85
C ALA A 70 -17.96 2.16 -8.82
N ASP A 71 -18.14 3.27 -8.11
CA ASP A 71 -19.42 3.98 -8.03
C ASP A 71 -19.83 4.61 -9.37
N THR A 72 -18.86 5.07 -10.16
CA THR A 72 -19.10 5.62 -11.50
C THR A 72 -19.20 4.56 -12.59
N ALA A 73 -18.77 3.33 -12.32
CA ALA A 73 -18.76 2.26 -13.32
C ALA A 73 -20.20 1.89 -13.67
N THR A 74 -20.61 2.16 -14.91
CA THR A 74 -21.90 1.72 -15.42
C THR A 74 -21.75 0.37 -16.11
N PRO A 75 -22.78 -0.50 -16.13
CA PRO A 75 -22.76 -1.73 -16.92
C PRO A 75 -22.49 -1.51 -18.42
N ARG A 76 -22.61 -0.27 -18.90
CA ARG A 76 -22.29 0.13 -20.28
C ARG A 76 -20.79 0.26 -20.54
N ASP A 77 -19.98 0.56 -19.54
CA ASP A 77 -18.53 0.71 -19.69
C ASP A 77 -17.84 -0.64 -19.93
N ASP A 78 -18.42 -1.72 -19.38
CA ASP A 78 -17.97 -3.10 -19.57
C ASP A 78 -18.70 -3.83 -20.72
N ALA A 79 -19.67 -3.18 -21.38
CA ALA A 79 -20.45 -3.81 -22.44
C ALA A 79 -19.68 -3.89 -23.77
N PRO A 80 -19.76 -5.02 -24.51
CA PRO A 80 -19.12 -5.13 -25.81
C PRO A 80 -19.72 -4.12 -26.81
N SER A 81 -18.85 -3.42 -27.54
CA SER A 81 -19.29 -2.42 -28.52
C SER A 81 -20.05 -3.07 -29.67
N ALA A 82 -20.95 -2.32 -30.31
CA ALA A 82 -21.76 -2.84 -31.44
C ALA A 82 -20.91 -3.42 -32.59
N LYS A 83 -19.69 -2.89 -32.80
CA LYS A 83 -18.74 -3.41 -33.79
C LYS A 83 -18.18 -4.77 -33.39
N GLN A 84 -17.84 -4.97 -32.12
CA GLN A 84 -17.36 -6.25 -31.60
C GLN A 84 -18.44 -7.32 -31.67
N VAL A 85 -19.69 -6.97 -31.32
CA VAL A 85 -20.83 -7.90 -31.44
C VAL A 85 -21.08 -8.32 -32.89
N ARG A 86 -20.96 -7.40 -33.86
CA ARG A 86 -21.10 -7.71 -35.29
C ARG A 86 -19.98 -8.60 -35.84
N ASN A 87 -18.80 -8.53 -35.25
CA ASN A 87 -17.62 -9.29 -35.68
C ASN A 87 -17.59 -10.71 -35.12
N LEU A 88 -18.59 -11.11 -34.32
CA LEU A 88 -18.62 -12.41 -33.67
C LEU A 88 -18.67 -13.56 -34.68
N GLY A 89 -17.66 -14.44 -34.66
CA GLY A 89 -17.60 -15.62 -35.54
C GLY A 89 -17.18 -15.33 -36.98
N LEU A 90 -16.74 -14.12 -37.30
CA LEU A 90 -16.16 -13.79 -38.62
C LEU A 90 -14.70 -14.26 -38.71
N LEU A 91 -14.36 -14.89 -39.85
CA LEU A 91 -12.99 -15.30 -40.17
C LEU A 91 -12.08 -14.07 -40.27
N GLY A 92 -10.94 -14.07 -39.55
CA GLY A 92 -10.02 -12.93 -39.47
C GLY A 92 -10.41 -11.86 -38.43
N LYS A 93 -11.41 -12.13 -37.58
CA LYS A 93 -11.85 -11.29 -36.45
C LYS A 93 -11.89 -12.05 -35.11
N GLU A 94 -11.02 -13.05 -34.96
CA GLU A 94 -10.93 -13.90 -33.78
C GLU A 94 -10.66 -13.11 -32.50
N GLU A 95 -9.86 -12.03 -32.57
CA GLU A 95 -9.56 -11.16 -31.43
C GLU A 95 -10.79 -10.43 -30.89
N ASP A 96 -11.66 -9.93 -31.77
CA ASP A 96 -12.90 -9.27 -31.40
C ASP A 96 -13.88 -10.29 -30.79
N THR A 97 -13.91 -11.50 -31.34
CA THR A 97 -14.74 -12.61 -30.82
C THR A 97 -14.28 -13.02 -29.41
N GLN A 98 -12.97 -13.14 -29.20
CA GLN A 98 -12.39 -13.51 -27.91
C GLN A 98 -12.61 -12.43 -26.83
N LYS A 99 -12.65 -11.15 -27.21
CA LYS A 99 -12.99 -10.06 -26.28
C LYS A 99 -14.45 -10.11 -25.81
N VAL A 100 -15.36 -10.67 -26.60
CA VAL A 100 -16.78 -10.76 -26.25
C VAL A 100 -17.10 -12.04 -25.47
N LEU A 101 -16.50 -13.18 -25.84
CA LEU A 101 -16.81 -14.49 -25.25
C LEU A 101 -15.84 -14.92 -24.14
N GLY A 102 -14.72 -14.21 -23.97
CA GLY A 102 -13.63 -14.63 -23.09
C GLY A 102 -12.78 -15.75 -23.68
N LYS A 103 -11.58 -15.98 -23.11
CA LYS A 103 -10.75 -17.17 -23.42
C LYS A 103 -11.37 -18.39 -22.74
N SER A 104 -11.86 -19.35 -23.52
CA SER A 104 -11.97 -20.75 -23.05
C SER A 104 -10.61 -21.43 -23.03
#